data_AF-A0A075G836-F1
#
_entry.id   AF-A0A075G836-F1
#
_cell.length_a   1.000
_cell.length_b   1.000
_cell.length_c   1.000
_cell.angle_alpha   90.00
_cell.angle_beta   90.00
_cell.angle_gamma   90.00
#
_symmetry.space_group_name_H-M   'P 1'
#
loop_
_entity.id
_entity.type
_entity.pdbx_description
1 polymer ?
#
loop_
_entity_poly.entity_id
_entity_poly.type
_entity_poly.pdbx_seq_one_letter_code
_entity_poly.pdbx_strand_id
1 'polypeptide(L)'
;PFKIIILDEADEMTSDAQTALRRIIEDTAKFCRFILIANNISKIINPIQSRCAVFKFSQIEEKEITTHLKVVLKKEKGKADEDGLKEIAEYAGGDLRHAINLLQTAASTGEITQESVKAAAGLTKTNDVDEVLKLAVSGDIQNSRNKMIELIKVYGMSESDFLKYINQALFSAKYDNLEELSQIIAKYDYRILVGSNPEIQLSAMLAEIGKFSK
;
A
#
# COMPACT_ATOMS: atom_id res chain seq x y z
N PRO A 1 -30.45 -28.07 -10.72
CA PRO A 1 -29.09 -27.67 -11.15
C PRO A 1 -28.24 -27.24 -9.95
N PHE A 2 -27.02 -27.77 -9.88
CA PHE A 2 -26.04 -27.36 -8.88
C PHE A 2 -25.52 -25.95 -9.19
N LYS A 3 -25.37 -25.10 -8.17
CA LYS A 3 -24.94 -23.70 -8.30
C LYS A 3 -23.74 -23.40 -7.40
N ILE A 4 -22.92 -22.45 -7.79
CA ILE A 4 -21.84 -21.90 -6.98
C ILE A 4 -22.06 -20.39 -6.86
N ILE A 5 -21.97 -19.88 -5.63
CA ILE A 5 -22.05 -18.45 -5.32
C ILE A 5 -20.70 -18.04 -4.74
N ILE A 6 -20.11 -16.97 -5.28
CA ILE A 6 -18.87 -16.38 -4.78
C ILE A 6 -19.25 -15.06 -4.13
N LEU A 7 -18.82 -14.86 -2.90
CA LEU A 7 -18.95 -13.60 -2.17
C LEU A 7 -17.54 -13.11 -1.87
N ASP A 8 -17.20 -11.97 -2.47
CA ASP A 8 -15.96 -11.26 -2.18
C ASP A 8 -16.17 -10.30 -1.01
N GLU A 9 -15.09 -9.96 -0.31
CA GLU A 9 -15.10 -9.06 0.86
C GLU A 9 -16.11 -9.46 1.95
N ALA A 10 -16.27 -10.77 2.18
CA ALA A 10 -17.25 -11.29 3.13
C ALA A 10 -16.99 -10.82 4.58
N ASP A 11 -15.77 -10.37 4.89
CA ASP A 11 -15.37 -9.78 6.17
C ASP A 11 -15.86 -8.35 6.40
N GLU A 12 -16.33 -7.67 5.36
CA GLU A 12 -16.98 -6.35 5.49
C GLU A 12 -18.50 -6.45 5.74
N MET A 13 -19.05 -7.68 5.76
CA MET A 13 -20.44 -7.90 6.16
C MET A 13 -20.64 -7.76 7.66
N THR A 14 -21.76 -7.15 8.06
CA THR A 14 -22.17 -7.09 9.47
C THR A 14 -22.45 -8.49 10.04
N SER A 15 -22.29 -8.65 11.35
CA SER A 15 -22.54 -9.93 12.06
C SER A 15 -23.96 -10.46 11.85
N ASP A 16 -24.95 -9.59 11.76
CA ASP A 16 -26.34 -9.97 11.50
C ASP A 16 -26.52 -10.50 10.07
N ALA A 17 -25.89 -9.83 9.09
CA ALA A 17 -25.91 -10.28 7.70
C ALA A 17 -25.20 -11.64 7.54
N GLN A 18 -24.07 -11.83 8.22
CA GLN A 18 -23.38 -13.13 8.25
C GLN A 18 -24.25 -14.22 8.92
N THR A 19 -24.98 -13.88 9.98
CA THR A 19 -25.90 -14.83 10.65
C THR A 19 -27.04 -15.25 9.73
N ALA A 20 -27.59 -14.33 8.94
CA ALA A 20 -28.57 -14.66 7.90
C ALA A 20 -27.96 -15.52 6.80
N LEU A 21 -26.78 -15.15 6.30
CA LEU A 21 -26.05 -15.89 5.27
C LEU A 21 -25.78 -17.35 5.69
N ARG A 22 -25.41 -17.57 6.95
CA ARG A 22 -25.23 -18.92 7.51
C ARG A 22 -26.47 -19.81 7.29
N ARG A 23 -27.67 -19.30 7.58
CA ARG A 23 -28.92 -20.06 7.37
C ARG A 23 -29.12 -20.41 5.91
N ILE A 24 -28.83 -19.47 5.02
CA ILE A 24 -28.92 -19.68 3.56
C ILE A 24 -27.93 -20.76 3.11
N ILE A 25 -26.69 -20.74 3.61
CA ILE A 25 -25.67 -21.77 3.33
C ILE A 25 -26.18 -23.15 3.76
N GLU A 26 -26.76 -23.26 4.96
CA GLU A 26 -27.32 -24.52 5.48
C GLU A 26 -28.50 -25.02 4.63
N ASP A 27 -29.49 -24.17 4.38
CA ASP A 27 -30.73 -24.54 3.68
C ASP A 27 -30.48 -24.94 2.22
N THR A 28 -29.50 -24.30 1.58
CA THR A 28 -29.20 -24.52 0.16
C THR A 28 -28.06 -25.52 -0.07
N ALA A 29 -27.49 -26.12 0.98
CA ALA A 29 -26.34 -27.04 0.89
C ALA A 29 -26.57 -28.28 -0.01
N LYS A 30 -27.80 -28.63 -0.35
CA LYS A 30 -28.06 -29.77 -1.26
C LYS A 30 -27.79 -29.45 -2.73
N PHE A 31 -27.89 -28.18 -3.13
CA PHE A 31 -27.82 -27.77 -4.54
C PHE A 31 -26.99 -26.51 -4.78
N CYS A 32 -26.45 -25.88 -3.73
CA CYS A 32 -25.61 -24.70 -3.82
C CYS A 32 -24.33 -24.87 -2.98
N ARG A 33 -23.22 -24.32 -3.46
CA ARG A 33 -21.98 -24.12 -2.70
C ARG A 33 -21.62 -22.64 -2.67
N PHE A 34 -21.02 -22.23 -1.56
CA PHE A 34 -20.54 -20.86 -1.35
C PHE A 34 -19.02 -20.86 -1.29
N ILE A 35 -18.42 -19.87 -1.96
CA ILE A 35 -17.01 -19.51 -1.81
C ILE A 35 -17.02 -18.12 -1.19
N LEU A 36 -16.48 -18.00 0.01
CA LEU A 36 -16.36 -16.73 0.72
C LEU A 36 -14.89 -16.31 0.67
N ILE A 37 -14.63 -15.12 0.15
CA ILE A 37 -13.31 -14.51 0.10
C ILE A 37 -13.29 -13.40 1.15
N ALA A 38 -12.26 -13.39 1.98
CA ALA A 38 -12.10 -12.44 3.07
C ALA A 38 -10.60 -12.21 3.34
N ASN A 39 -10.24 -10.98 3.70
CA ASN A 39 -8.86 -10.65 4.07
C ASN A 39 -8.55 -11.04 5.52
N ASN A 40 -9.55 -10.92 6.41
CA ASN A 40 -9.40 -11.27 7.82
C ASN A 40 -10.41 -12.33 8.27
N ILE A 41 -9.93 -13.55 8.49
CA ILE A 41 -10.76 -14.66 8.98
C ILE A 41 -11.43 -14.37 10.33
N SER A 42 -10.81 -13.56 11.19
CA SER A 42 -11.35 -13.23 12.51
C SER A 42 -12.62 -12.37 12.45
N LYS A 43 -12.83 -11.66 11.33
CA LYS A 43 -14.07 -10.90 11.07
C LYS A 43 -15.23 -11.79 10.59
N ILE A 44 -14.95 -13.05 10.23
CA ILE A 44 -15.97 -14.03 9.86
C ILE A 44 -16.45 -14.77 11.11
N ILE A 45 -17.76 -14.85 11.33
CA ILE A 45 -18.31 -15.52 12.52
C ILE A 45 -17.98 -17.03 12.54
N ASN A 46 -17.64 -17.56 13.71
CA ASN A 46 -17.34 -18.99 13.91
C ASN A 46 -18.38 -19.97 13.30
N PRO A 47 -19.70 -19.68 13.35
CA PRO A 47 -20.70 -20.54 12.71
C PRO A 47 -20.53 -20.69 11.19
N ILE A 48 -20.08 -19.66 10.47
CA ILE A 48 -19.76 -19.78 9.04
C ILE A 48 -18.48 -20.60 8.88
N GLN A 49 -17.42 -20.26 9.63
CA GLN A 49 -16.13 -20.96 9.52
C GLN A 49 -16.26 -22.48 9.71
N SER A 50 -17.06 -22.92 10.70
CA SER A 50 -17.32 -24.35 10.94
C SER A 50 -18.05 -25.09 9.81
N ARG A 51 -18.65 -24.39 8.85
CA ARG A 51 -19.37 -24.95 7.68
C ARG A 51 -18.56 -24.86 6.40
N CYS A 52 -17.42 -24.18 6.43
CA CYS A 52 -16.57 -23.94 5.28
C CYS A 52 -15.24 -24.69 5.45
N ALA A 53 -14.71 -25.19 4.34
CA ALA A 53 -13.30 -25.57 4.29
C ALA A 53 -12.46 -24.28 4.20
N VAL A 54 -11.57 -24.08 5.16
CA VAL A 54 -10.75 -22.85 5.23
C VAL A 54 -9.48 -23.05 4.43
N PHE A 55 -9.30 -22.20 3.42
CA PHE A 55 -8.05 -22.09 2.65
C PHE A 55 -7.40 -20.76 2.99
N LYS A 56 -6.18 -20.80 3.53
CA LYS A 56 -5.40 -19.61 3.83
C LYS A 56 -4.40 -19.37 2.70
N PHE A 57 -4.50 -18.21 2.07
CA PHE A 57 -3.53 -17.75 1.08
C PHE A 57 -2.47 -16.92 1.80
N SER A 58 -1.21 -17.31 1.67
CA SER A 58 -0.07 -16.51 2.13
C SER A 58 0.38 -15.55 1.03
N GLN A 59 1.18 -14.57 1.41
CA GLN A 59 1.90 -13.74 0.45
C GLN A 59 2.75 -14.61 -0.48
N ILE A 60 2.83 -14.20 -1.74
CA ILE A 60 3.59 -14.91 -2.77
C ILE A 60 5.06 -14.48 -2.65
N GLU A 61 5.98 -15.43 -2.74
CA GLU A 61 7.41 -15.12 -2.69
C GLU A 61 7.83 -14.28 -3.91
N GLU A 62 8.74 -13.33 -3.71
CA GLU A 62 9.23 -12.44 -4.78
C GLU A 62 9.78 -13.20 -6.00
N LYS A 63 10.41 -14.36 -5.77
CA LYS A 63 10.91 -15.24 -6.84
C LYS A 63 9.78 -15.80 -7.70
N GLU A 64 8.66 -16.17 -7.10
CA GLU A 64 7.49 -16.67 -7.81
C GLU A 64 6.79 -15.55 -8.58
N ILE A 65 6.68 -14.35 -7.98
CA ILE A 65 6.18 -13.16 -8.67
C ILE A 65 7.03 -12.86 -9.89
N THR A 66 8.35 -12.76 -9.73
CA THR A 66 9.30 -12.50 -10.83
C THR A 66 9.16 -13.54 -11.95
N THR A 67 9.04 -14.81 -11.58
CA THR A 67 8.84 -15.92 -12.54
C THR A 67 7.53 -15.76 -13.29
N HIS A 68 6.45 -15.39 -12.61
CA HIS A 68 5.16 -15.14 -13.23
C HIS A 68 5.20 -13.93 -14.17
N LEU A 69 5.83 -12.83 -13.78
CA LEU A 69 5.99 -11.64 -14.62
C LEU A 69 6.78 -11.94 -15.90
N LYS A 70 7.82 -12.79 -15.83
CA LYS A 70 8.54 -13.29 -17.03
C LYS A 70 7.61 -14.05 -17.99
N VAL A 71 6.67 -14.84 -17.47
CA VAL A 71 5.67 -15.54 -18.29
C VAL A 71 4.72 -14.56 -18.97
N VAL A 72 4.24 -13.54 -18.24
CA VAL A 72 3.39 -12.48 -18.79
C VAL A 72 4.12 -11.73 -19.91
N LEU A 73 5.35 -11.28 -19.67
CA LEU A 73 6.17 -10.59 -20.67
C LEU A 73 6.39 -11.40 -21.94
N LYS A 74 6.66 -12.70 -21.81
CA LYS A 74 6.85 -13.59 -22.96
C LYS A 74 5.59 -13.68 -23.83
N LYS A 75 4.40 -13.63 -23.23
CA LYS A 75 3.12 -13.63 -23.95
C LYS A 75 2.83 -12.29 -24.63
N GLU A 76 3.12 -11.19 -23.94
CA GLU A 76 2.90 -9.83 -24.43
C GLU A 76 4.02 -9.31 -25.35
N LYS A 77 5.09 -10.09 -25.55
CA LYS A 77 6.30 -9.71 -26.31
C LYS A 77 6.96 -8.42 -25.78
N GLY A 78 6.82 -8.14 -24.49
CA GLY A 78 7.47 -7.02 -23.82
C GLY A 78 8.95 -7.30 -23.55
N LYS A 79 9.75 -6.22 -23.47
CA LYS A 79 11.14 -6.28 -23.02
C LYS A 79 11.23 -5.71 -21.60
N ALA A 80 11.90 -6.44 -20.72
CA ALA A 80 12.19 -5.97 -19.37
C ALA A 80 13.61 -6.34 -18.97
N ASP A 81 14.21 -5.46 -18.19
CA ASP A 81 15.44 -5.75 -17.47
C ASP A 81 15.14 -6.65 -16.25
N GLU A 82 16.10 -7.52 -15.88
CA GLU A 82 15.93 -8.40 -14.72
C GLU A 82 15.83 -7.61 -13.42
N ASP A 83 16.57 -6.51 -13.31
CA ASP A 83 16.54 -5.67 -12.11
C ASP A 83 15.23 -4.88 -12.02
N GLY A 84 14.67 -4.46 -13.15
CA GLY A 84 13.32 -3.87 -13.19
C GLY A 84 12.23 -4.84 -12.69
N LEU A 85 12.33 -6.13 -13.06
CA LEU A 85 11.38 -7.15 -12.60
C LEU A 85 11.49 -7.46 -11.11
N LYS A 86 12.72 -7.48 -10.57
CA LYS A 86 12.94 -7.64 -9.12
C LYS A 86 12.35 -6.46 -8.35
N GLU A 87 12.59 -5.24 -8.82
CA GLU A 87 12.06 -4.03 -8.19
C GLU A 87 10.51 -4.04 -8.17
N ILE A 88 9.87 -4.50 -9.25
CA ILE A 88 8.40 -4.69 -9.27
C ILE A 88 7.96 -5.70 -8.20
N ALA A 89 8.66 -6.83 -8.07
CA ALA A 89 8.32 -7.86 -7.09
C ALA A 89 8.50 -7.38 -5.65
N GLU A 90 9.56 -6.61 -5.38
CA GLU A 90 9.82 -5.98 -4.08
C GLU A 90 8.72 -4.96 -3.74
N TYR A 91 8.39 -4.05 -4.66
CA TYR A 91 7.32 -3.07 -4.44
C TYR A 91 5.94 -3.69 -4.29
N ALA A 92 5.69 -4.80 -4.96
CA ALA A 92 4.43 -5.52 -4.86
C ALA A 92 4.20 -6.15 -3.47
N GLY A 93 5.26 -6.40 -2.69
CA GLY A 93 5.15 -6.91 -1.32
C GLY A 93 4.32 -8.20 -1.19
N GLY A 94 4.39 -9.08 -2.20
CA GLY A 94 3.61 -10.31 -2.23
C GLY A 94 2.24 -10.23 -2.94
N ASP A 95 1.79 -9.05 -3.37
CA ASP A 95 0.55 -8.85 -4.13
C ASP A 95 0.81 -8.94 -5.65
N LEU A 96 0.45 -10.09 -6.23
CA LEU A 96 0.61 -10.31 -7.67
C LEU A 96 -0.26 -9.38 -8.53
N ARG A 97 -1.44 -8.95 -8.05
CA ARG A 97 -2.28 -7.99 -8.77
C ARG A 97 -1.57 -6.64 -8.85
N HIS A 98 -0.98 -6.20 -7.75
CA HIS A 98 -0.20 -4.97 -7.72
C HIS A 98 1.03 -5.06 -8.64
N ALA A 99 1.79 -6.16 -8.60
CA ALA A 99 2.93 -6.41 -9.48
C ALA A 99 2.55 -6.34 -10.98
N ILE A 100 1.45 -6.99 -11.38
CA ILE A 100 1.01 -6.99 -12.79
C ILE A 100 0.59 -5.59 -13.23
N ASN A 101 -0.13 -4.85 -12.38
CA ASN A 101 -0.51 -3.47 -12.69
C ASN A 101 0.72 -2.58 -12.85
N LEU A 102 1.72 -2.72 -11.97
CA LEU A 102 2.96 -1.97 -12.05
C LEU A 102 3.76 -2.32 -13.31
N LEU A 103 3.83 -3.62 -13.65
CA LEU A 103 4.44 -4.09 -14.89
C LEU A 103 3.76 -3.46 -16.11
N GLN A 104 2.42 -3.42 -16.15
CA GLN A 104 1.67 -2.84 -17.25
C GLN A 104 1.92 -1.33 -17.38
N THR A 105 1.93 -0.60 -16.26
CA THR A 105 2.23 0.84 -16.25
C THR A 105 3.67 1.11 -16.70
N ALA A 106 4.66 0.36 -16.21
CA ALA A 106 6.04 0.48 -16.65
C ALA A 106 6.20 0.15 -18.14
N ALA A 107 5.54 -0.90 -18.63
CA ALA A 107 5.56 -1.29 -20.04
C ALA A 107 5.00 -0.21 -20.98
N SER A 108 4.05 0.62 -20.51
CA SER A 108 3.50 1.71 -21.30
C SER A 108 4.53 2.77 -21.71
N THR A 109 5.65 2.85 -20.98
CA THR A 109 6.76 3.79 -21.26
C THR A 109 7.78 3.26 -22.28
N GLY A 110 7.62 2.00 -22.74
CA GLY A 110 8.40 1.38 -23.81
C GLY A 110 9.38 0.31 -23.33
N GLU A 111 10.26 0.62 -22.38
CA GLU A 111 11.22 -0.33 -21.81
C GLU A 111 11.09 -0.40 -20.29
N ILE A 112 10.95 -1.61 -19.75
CA ILE A 112 10.83 -1.83 -18.30
C ILE A 112 12.24 -1.86 -17.70
N THR A 113 12.70 -0.68 -17.29
CA THR A 113 13.94 -0.42 -16.54
C THR A 113 13.62 -0.08 -15.08
N GLN A 114 14.61 -0.11 -14.19
CA GLN A 114 14.42 0.27 -12.78
C GLN A 114 13.85 1.70 -12.64
N GLU A 115 14.29 2.64 -13.48
CA GLU A 115 13.78 4.01 -13.49
C GLU A 115 12.30 4.07 -13.92
N SER A 116 11.92 3.33 -14.97
CA SER A 116 10.53 3.26 -15.41
C SER A 116 9.60 2.67 -14.34
N VAL A 117 10.09 1.70 -13.57
CA VAL A 117 9.33 1.06 -12.48
C VAL A 117 9.16 2.03 -11.33
N LYS A 118 10.22 2.76 -10.94
CA LYS A 118 10.12 3.81 -9.92
C LYS A 118 9.16 4.92 -10.33
N ALA A 119 9.18 5.31 -11.61
CA ALA A 119 8.25 6.31 -12.14
C ALA A 119 6.81 5.79 -12.11
N ALA A 120 6.59 4.55 -12.55
CA ALA A 120 5.28 3.90 -12.55
C ALA A 120 4.73 3.67 -11.14
N ALA A 121 5.60 3.44 -10.15
CA ALA A 121 5.23 3.29 -8.75
C ALA A 121 5.00 4.64 -8.03
N GLY A 122 5.23 5.78 -8.70
CA GLY A 122 5.21 7.10 -8.06
C GLY A 122 6.35 7.32 -7.06
N LEU A 123 7.37 6.48 -7.10
CA LEU A 123 8.50 6.41 -6.15
C LEU A 123 9.75 7.16 -6.63
N THR A 124 9.72 7.78 -7.81
CA THR A 124 10.84 8.60 -8.32
C THR A 124 11.29 9.71 -7.38
N LYS A 125 10.51 10.01 -6.33
CA LYS A 125 10.70 11.18 -5.45
C LYS A 125 10.79 10.84 -3.96
N THR A 126 11.01 9.58 -3.58
CA THR A 126 11.32 9.25 -2.17
C THR A 126 12.56 10.00 -1.68
N ASN A 127 13.56 10.15 -2.54
CA ASN A 127 14.74 10.99 -2.27
C ASN A 127 14.39 12.47 -2.03
N ASP A 128 13.35 13.00 -2.69
CA ASP A 128 12.89 14.36 -2.46
C ASP A 128 12.21 14.48 -1.08
N VAL A 129 11.55 13.42 -0.60
CA VAL A 129 10.97 13.37 0.75
C VAL A 129 12.07 13.37 1.82
N ASP A 130 13.15 12.64 1.61
CA ASP A 130 14.34 12.68 2.48
C ASP A 130 14.92 14.11 2.56
N GLU A 131 14.93 14.83 1.44
CA GLU A 131 15.39 16.21 1.39
C GLU A 131 14.44 17.16 2.13
N VAL A 132 13.13 16.97 2.02
CA VAL A 132 12.13 17.72 2.80
C VAL A 132 12.36 17.53 4.30
N LEU A 133 12.64 16.30 4.74
CA LEU A 133 12.95 15.99 6.13
C LEU A 133 14.26 16.68 6.57
N LYS A 134 15.32 16.63 5.75
CA LYS A 134 16.59 17.31 6.04
C LYS A 134 16.43 18.82 6.18
N LEU A 135 15.67 19.45 5.27
CA LEU A 135 15.38 20.89 5.31
C LEU A 135 14.55 21.27 6.54
N ALA A 136 13.60 20.42 6.92
CA ALA A 136 12.81 20.63 8.14
C ALA A 136 13.69 20.57 9.38
N VAL A 137 14.55 19.56 9.48
CA VAL A 137 15.48 19.38 10.62
C VAL A 137 16.54 20.49 10.67
N SER A 138 16.96 21.04 9.53
CA SER A 138 17.88 22.19 9.49
C SER A 138 17.22 23.54 9.78
N GLY A 139 15.91 23.56 10.09
CA GLY A 139 15.17 24.78 10.43
C GLY A 139 14.67 25.60 9.24
N ASP A 140 14.86 25.14 8.00
CA ASP A 140 14.40 25.83 6.79
C ASP A 140 12.97 25.42 6.43
N ILE A 141 12.02 25.92 7.23
CA ILE A 141 10.60 25.56 7.13
C ILE A 141 9.99 26.03 5.81
N GLN A 142 10.43 27.17 5.27
CA GLN A 142 9.87 27.73 4.03
C GLN A 142 10.22 26.86 2.83
N ASN A 143 11.50 26.50 2.68
CA ASN A 143 11.92 25.64 1.57
C ASN A 143 11.39 24.21 1.74
N SER A 144 11.37 23.67 2.95
CA SER A 144 10.76 22.37 3.26
C SER A 144 9.27 22.34 2.87
N ARG A 145 8.50 23.36 3.24
CA ARG A 145 7.07 23.48 2.90
C ARG A 145 6.85 23.60 1.39
N ASN A 146 7.63 24.44 0.70
CA ASN A 146 7.48 24.62 -0.74
C ASN A 146 7.73 23.31 -1.50
N LYS A 147 8.76 22.57 -1.10
CA LYS A 147 9.10 21.28 -1.71
C LYS A 147 8.05 20.21 -1.38
N MET A 148 7.53 20.16 -0.16
CA MET A 148 6.37 19.32 0.19
C MET A 148 5.15 19.63 -0.69
N ILE A 149 4.81 20.90 -0.91
CA ILE A 149 3.68 21.29 -1.77
C ILE A 149 3.93 20.88 -3.22
N GLU A 150 5.17 20.99 -3.70
CA GLU A 150 5.53 20.51 -5.03
C GLU A 150 5.27 19.00 -5.15
N LEU A 151 5.71 18.20 -4.17
CA LEU A 151 5.48 16.75 -4.13
C LEU A 151 3.99 16.38 -4.17
N ILE A 152 3.16 17.07 -3.40
CA ILE A 152 1.73 16.74 -3.30
C ILE A 152 0.96 17.28 -4.51
N LYS A 153 1.14 18.55 -4.88
CA LYS A 153 0.31 19.21 -5.90
C LYS A 153 0.80 19.02 -7.33
N VAL A 154 2.11 18.96 -7.55
CA VAL A 154 2.68 18.86 -8.91
C VAL A 154 2.87 17.41 -9.29
N TYR A 155 3.43 16.61 -8.38
CA TYR A 155 3.73 15.19 -8.64
C TYR A 155 2.62 14.24 -8.19
N GLY A 156 1.56 14.75 -7.53
CA GLY A 156 0.39 13.95 -7.18
C GLY A 156 0.62 12.91 -6.09
N MET A 157 1.67 13.07 -5.27
CA MET A 157 1.91 12.18 -4.13
C MET A 157 0.78 12.32 -3.11
N SER A 158 0.20 11.20 -2.68
CA SER A 158 -0.81 11.22 -1.62
C SER A 158 -0.19 11.63 -0.28
N GLU A 159 -0.97 12.26 0.60
CA GLU A 159 -0.49 12.70 1.90
C GLU A 159 -0.15 11.53 2.82
N SER A 160 -0.87 10.41 2.68
CA SER A 160 -0.58 9.16 3.37
C SER A 160 0.76 8.56 2.91
N ASP A 161 1.04 8.57 1.61
CA ASP A 161 2.33 8.11 1.08
C ASP A 161 3.46 9.02 1.54
N PHE A 162 3.25 10.34 1.52
CA PHE A 162 4.23 11.31 2.03
C PHE A 162 4.60 11.04 3.49
N LEU A 163 3.61 10.81 4.36
CA LEU A 163 3.85 10.45 5.77
C LEU A 163 4.59 9.11 5.92
N LYS A 164 4.21 8.12 5.13
CA LYS A 164 4.89 6.81 5.11
C LYS A 164 6.36 6.95 4.71
N TYR A 165 6.65 7.70 3.67
CA TYR A 165 8.02 7.94 3.21
C TYR A 165 8.81 8.80 4.19
N ILE A 166 8.22 9.84 4.78
CA ILE A 166 8.87 10.61 5.87
C ILE A 166 9.23 9.71 7.05
N ASN A 167 8.35 8.78 7.42
CA ASN A 167 8.62 7.85 8.50
C ASN A 167 9.77 6.90 8.14
N GLN A 168 9.79 6.35 6.92
CA GLN A 168 10.91 5.53 6.44
C GLN A 168 12.23 6.31 6.40
N ALA A 169 12.20 7.57 5.94
CA ALA A 169 13.34 8.48 5.92
C ALA A 169 13.90 8.73 7.33
N LEU A 170 13.02 8.92 8.31
CA LEU A 170 13.39 9.13 9.71
C LEU A 170 14.17 7.95 10.28
N PHE A 171 13.75 6.72 10.00
CA PHE A 171 14.45 5.52 10.48
C PHE A 171 15.74 5.23 9.69
N SER A 172 15.83 5.71 8.46
CA SER A 172 17.02 5.54 7.60
C SER A 172 18.14 6.51 7.96
N ALA A 173 17.79 7.76 8.27
CA ALA A 173 18.75 8.77 8.71
C ALA A 173 18.88 8.73 10.24
N LYS A 174 20.05 8.34 10.74
CA LYS A 174 20.33 8.23 12.19
C LYS A 174 20.33 9.62 12.85
N TYR A 175 19.16 10.13 13.23
CA TYR A 175 19.02 11.36 14.01
C TYR A 175 19.04 11.06 15.51
N ASP A 176 19.62 11.97 16.31
CA ASP A 176 19.71 11.81 17.77
C ASP A 176 18.34 11.89 18.48
N ASN A 177 17.37 12.60 17.90
CA ASN A 177 16.03 12.83 18.47
C ASN A 177 14.94 11.95 17.83
N LEU A 178 15.27 10.69 17.52
CA LEU A 178 14.38 9.80 16.75
C LEU A 178 13.02 9.56 17.45
N GLU A 179 13.02 9.42 18.77
CA GLU A 179 11.80 9.18 19.56
C GLU A 179 10.79 10.33 19.43
N GLU A 180 11.24 11.58 19.60
CA GLU A 180 10.39 12.77 19.54
C GLU A 180 9.85 12.99 18.11
N LEU A 181 10.71 12.81 17.10
CA LEU A 181 10.32 12.94 15.69
C LEU A 181 9.29 11.89 15.28
N SER A 182 9.45 10.65 15.74
CA SER A 182 8.50 9.56 15.47
C SER A 182 7.13 9.82 16.11
N GLN A 183 7.10 10.34 17.35
CA GLN A 183 5.86 10.73 18.01
C GLN A 183 5.13 11.86 17.27
N ILE A 184 5.87 12.83 16.72
CA ILE A 184 5.30 13.92 15.92
C ILE A 184 4.64 13.37 14.67
N ILE A 185 5.33 12.52 13.89
CA ILE A 185 4.77 11.94 12.67
C ILE A 185 3.49 11.14 12.98
N ALA A 186 3.51 10.28 14.01
CA ALA A 186 2.35 9.50 14.41
C ALA A 186 1.15 10.36 14.83
N LYS A 187 1.39 11.48 15.52
CA LYS A 187 0.35 12.45 15.89
C LYS A 187 -0.30 13.09 14.67
N TYR A 188 0.46 13.45 13.64
CA TYR A 188 -0.09 14.08 12.43
C TYR A 188 -0.72 13.07 11.47
N ASP A 189 -0.24 11.84 11.44
CA ASP A 189 -0.90 10.72 10.73
C ASP A 189 -2.34 10.52 11.22
N TYR A 190 -2.53 10.43 12.55
CA TYR A 190 -3.87 10.36 13.14
C TYR A 190 -4.73 11.58 12.79
N ARG A 191 -4.18 12.80 12.82
CA ARG A 191 -4.95 14.03 12.52
C ARG A 191 -5.45 14.08 11.08
N ILE A 192 -4.63 13.61 10.13
CA ILE A 192 -5.02 13.53 8.72
C ILE A 192 -6.12 12.49 8.54
N LEU A 193 -6.01 11.33 9.20
CA LEU A 193 -7.01 10.26 9.14
C LEU A 193 -8.38 10.69 9.67
N VAL A 194 -8.43 11.59 10.66
CA VAL A 194 -9.68 12.14 11.23
C VAL A 194 -10.34 13.20 10.31
N GLY A 195 -9.77 13.50 9.14
CA GLY A 195 -10.37 14.41 8.15
C GLY A 195 -9.97 15.87 8.32
N SER A 196 -8.81 16.14 8.93
CA SER A 196 -8.24 17.50 8.98
C SER A 196 -7.72 17.95 7.60
N ASN A 197 -7.57 19.26 7.40
CA ASN A 197 -6.94 19.78 6.18
C ASN A 197 -5.47 19.31 6.07
N PRO A 198 -5.11 18.47 5.08
CA PRO A 198 -3.79 17.84 5.04
C PRO A 198 -2.64 18.84 4.86
N GLU A 199 -2.79 19.85 4.01
CA GLU A 199 -1.75 20.84 3.75
C GLU A 199 -1.37 21.63 5.02
N ILE A 200 -2.36 21.99 5.83
CA ILE A 200 -2.15 22.69 7.11
C ILE A 200 -1.47 21.76 8.12
N GLN A 201 -1.94 20.51 8.23
CA GLN A 201 -1.39 19.54 9.19
C GLN A 201 0.05 19.17 8.85
N LEU A 202 0.37 18.91 7.58
CA LEU A 202 1.74 18.61 7.16
C LEU A 202 2.65 19.82 7.31
N SER A 203 2.19 21.04 6.99
CA SER A 203 2.96 22.26 7.26
C SER A 203 3.27 22.43 8.75
N ALA A 204 2.29 22.14 9.62
CA ALA A 204 2.46 22.19 11.07
C ALA A 204 3.41 21.09 11.57
N MET A 205 3.37 19.89 10.98
CA MET A 205 4.31 18.81 11.25
C MET A 205 5.75 19.23 10.96
N LEU A 206 6.02 19.78 9.76
CA LEU A 206 7.35 20.25 9.38
C LEU A 206 7.84 21.36 10.30
N ALA A 207 6.96 22.28 10.71
CA ALA A 207 7.30 23.32 11.68
C ALA A 207 7.57 22.79 13.09
N GLU A 208 6.89 21.72 13.52
CA GLU A 208 7.13 21.06 14.82
C GLU A 208 8.45 20.29 14.80
N ILE A 209 8.77 19.62 13.69
CA ILE A 209 10.07 18.97 13.45
C ILE A 209 11.22 19.99 13.50
N GLY A 210 11.04 21.17 12.87
CA GLY A 210 12.07 22.21 12.83
C GLY A 210 12.41 22.84 14.19
N LYS A 211 11.59 22.64 15.23
CA LYS A 211 11.93 23.06 16.60
C LYS A 211 13.07 22.26 17.21
N PHE A 212 13.33 21.07 16.66
CA PHE A 212 14.42 20.20 17.09
C PHE A 212 15.72 20.45 16.32
N SER A 213 15.73 21.47 15.44
CA SER A 213 16.95 22.02 14.84
C SER A 213 17.85 22.58 15.94
N LYS A 214 18.98 21.92 16.19
CA LYS A 214 20.11 22.52 16.92
C LYS A 214 21.05 23.20 15.93
#